data_AF-A0A8T7BJF7-F1
#
_entry.id   AF-A0A8T7BJF7-F1
#
_cell.length_a   1.000
_cell.length_b   1.000
_cell.length_c   1.000
_cell.angle_alpha   90.00
_cell.angle_beta   90.00
_cell.angle_gamma   90.00
#
_symmetry.space_group_name_H-M   'P 1'
#
loop_
_entity.id
_entity.type
_entity.pdbx_description
1 polymer ?
#
loop_
_entity_poly.entity_id
_entity_poly.type
_entity_poly.pdbx_seq_one_letter_code
_entity_poly.pdbx_strand_id
1 'polypeptide(L)'
;CSENGLGGVLLPLLTGEYESYHHPKYDPFWEACQDLNIVVCFHSGPAPMEDYYGQMFPMGNIDNYPGAVGIFISEVFFWTYRPLIFMTWGGVFERFPRLKASVTETGQGFLLPPMLKMLDHHYHDTHFSAKLGDYRTHLSMSPTDYFKRNCAIGASCMPRTDVEIRHELGLEQLMWGSDYPHPEGTWPHTAKDLKDAFTGFPEDDVAAILGGNAGKFYNFDMAAVDKVAAEVGPLKSDFV
;
A
#
# COMPACT_ATOMS: atom_id res chain seq x y z
N CYS A 1 -2.95 -22.51 -5.45
CA CYS A 1 -2.22 -21.23 -5.53
C CYS A 1 -0.96 -21.23 -4.67
N SER A 2 -1.07 -21.23 -3.33
CA SER A 2 0.09 -21.24 -2.42
C SER A 2 1.04 -22.41 -2.67
N GLU A 3 0.52 -23.65 -2.80
CA GLU A 3 1.32 -24.84 -3.12
C GLU A 3 2.07 -24.75 -4.47
N ASN A 4 1.70 -23.81 -5.34
CA ASN A 4 2.35 -23.55 -6.62
C ASN A 4 3.27 -22.32 -6.57
N GLY A 5 3.61 -21.82 -5.38
CA GLY A 5 4.57 -20.74 -5.18
C GLY A 5 4.02 -19.31 -5.21
N LEU A 6 2.69 -19.12 -5.28
CA LEU A 6 2.10 -17.78 -5.14
C LEU A 6 2.22 -17.30 -3.69
N GLY A 7 2.88 -16.15 -3.48
CA GLY A 7 3.06 -15.51 -2.17
C GLY A 7 2.12 -14.34 -1.88
N GLY A 8 1.23 -14.00 -2.82
CA GLY A 8 0.26 -12.91 -2.65
C GLY A 8 -1.03 -13.14 -3.43
N VAL A 9 -2.07 -12.41 -3.02
CA VAL A 9 -3.39 -12.40 -3.67
C VAL A 9 -3.86 -10.97 -3.84
N LEU A 10 -4.26 -10.60 -5.05
CA LEU A 10 -4.80 -9.27 -5.33
C LEU A 10 -6.31 -9.26 -5.03
N LEU A 11 -6.75 -8.30 -4.23
CA LEU A 11 -8.16 -8.01 -3.99
C LEU A 11 -8.55 -6.65 -4.59
N PRO A 12 -9.80 -6.47 -5.04
CA PRO A 12 -10.25 -5.18 -5.58
C PRO A 12 -10.30 -4.10 -4.48
N LEU A 13 -10.01 -2.84 -4.81
CA LEU A 13 -10.19 -1.75 -3.83
C LEU A 13 -11.66 -1.53 -3.45
N LEU A 14 -12.54 -1.66 -4.44
CA LEU A 14 -13.97 -1.45 -4.30
C LEU A 14 -14.68 -2.79 -4.20
N THR A 15 -15.52 -2.95 -3.18
CA THR A 15 -16.32 -4.17 -3.00
C THR A 15 -17.63 -4.15 -3.76
N GLY A 16 -18.02 -3.01 -4.34
CA GLY A 16 -19.28 -2.86 -5.07
C GLY A 16 -20.47 -3.24 -4.20
N GLU A 17 -21.27 -4.21 -4.66
CA GLU A 17 -22.44 -4.73 -3.95
C GLU A 17 -22.08 -5.65 -2.77
N TYR A 18 -20.81 -6.06 -2.63
CA TYR A 18 -20.36 -6.91 -1.54
C TYR A 18 -19.98 -6.09 -0.31
N GLU A 19 -20.09 -6.72 0.86
CA GLU A 19 -19.63 -6.17 2.13
C GLU A 19 -18.17 -5.71 2.07
N SER A 20 -17.84 -4.64 2.79
CA SER A 20 -16.46 -4.15 2.91
C SER A 20 -15.59 -5.08 3.78
N TYR A 21 -14.27 -4.98 3.63
CA TYR A 21 -13.29 -5.94 4.18
C TYR A 21 -13.25 -6.12 5.70
N HIS A 22 -13.95 -5.26 6.46
CA HIS A 22 -14.10 -5.43 7.91
C HIS A 22 -15.14 -6.48 8.31
N HIS A 23 -16.04 -6.87 7.39
CA HIS A 23 -17.15 -7.75 7.70
C HIS A 23 -16.66 -9.17 8.07
N PRO A 24 -17.09 -9.76 9.20
CA PRO A 24 -16.59 -11.06 9.67
C PRO A 24 -16.80 -12.25 8.72
N LYS A 25 -17.69 -12.12 7.73
CA LYS A 25 -17.86 -13.11 6.65
C LYS A 25 -16.54 -13.45 5.93
N TYR A 26 -15.57 -12.52 5.94
CA TYR A 26 -14.27 -12.70 5.31
C TYR A 26 -13.23 -13.29 6.26
N ASP A 27 -13.54 -13.50 7.54
CA ASP A 27 -12.62 -14.07 8.53
C ASP A 27 -12.02 -15.41 8.09
N PRO A 28 -12.77 -16.37 7.49
CA PRO A 28 -12.16 -17.61 6.98
C PRO A 28 -11.12 -17.36 5.87
N PHE A 29 -11.29 -16.30 5.08
CA PHE A 29 -10.32 -15.92 4.04
C PHE A 29 -9.07 -15.28 4.66
N TRP A 30 -9.24 -14.40 5.65
CA TRP A 30 -8.13 -13.79 6.39
C TRP A 30 -7.30 -14.82 7.15
N GLU A 31 -7.96 -15.78 7.79
CA GLU A 31 -7.33 -16.90 8.47
C GLU A 31 -6.50 -17.74 7.49
N ALA A 32 -7.08 -18.11 6.34
CA ALA A 32 -6.36 -18.86 5.32
C ALA A 32 -5.14 -18.10 4.77
N CYS A 33 -5.27 -16.79 4.51
CA CYS A 33 -4.13 -15.99 4.06
C CYS A 33 -3.02 -15.94 5.13
N GLN A 34 -3.41 -15.78 6.39
CA GLN A 34 -2.47 -15.77 7.52
C GLN A 34 -1.73 -17.11 7.66
N ASP A 35 -2.44 -18.23 7.60
CA ASP A 35 -1.87 -19.56 7.82
C ASP A 35 -0.96 -20.00 6.68
N LEU A 36 -1.26 -19.56 5.46
CA LEU A 36 -0.47 -19.83 4.26
C LEU A 36 0.63 -18.79 4.00
N ASN A 37 0.77 -17.77 4.85
CA ASN A 37 1.65 -16.61 4.64
C ASN A 37 1.45 -15.93 3.28
N ILE A 38 0.19 -15.82 2.85
CA ILE A 38 -0.19 -15.11 1.63
C ILE A 38 -0.42 -13.65 1.98
N VAL A 39 0.31 -12.76 1.30
CA VAL A 39 0.11 -11.32 1.42
C VAL A 39 -1.14 -10.89 0.66
N VAL A 40 -2.03 -10.16 1.32
CA VAL A 40 -3.20 -9.54 0.67
C VAL A 40 -2.76 -8.24 0.01
N CYS A 41 -2.77 -8.19 -1.31
CA CYS A 41 -2.37 -7.02 -2.07
C CYS A 41 -3.60 -6.23 -2.52
N PHE A 42 -3.48 -4.90 -2.47
CA PHE A 42 -4.40 -3.94 -3.08
C PHE A 42 -3.61 -3.08 -4.05
N HIS A 43 -4.20 -2.75 -5.19
CA HIS A 43 -3.55 -1.98 -6.25
C HIS A 43 -4.35 -0.70 -6.50
N SER A 44 -3.66 0.42 -6.68
CA SER A 44 -4.26 1.71 -7.04
C SER A 44 -5.03 1.63 -8.36
N GLY A 45 -5.82 2.67 -8.65
CA GLY A 45 -6.57 2.83 -9.89
C GLY A 45 -8.09 2.80 -9.71
N PRO A 46 -8.69 1.72 -9.15
CA PRO A 46 -10.14 1.66 -9.00
C PRO A 46 -10.71 2.74 -8.07
N ALA A 47 -11.67 3.52 -8.60
CA ALA A 47 -12.52 4.47 -7.89
C ALA A 47 -13.95 4.43 -8.48
N PRO A 48 -14.97 5.02 -7.83
CA PRO A 48 -16.32 5.15 -8.41
C PRO A 48 -16.30 6.08 -9.63
N MET A 49 -15.93 5.56 -10.79
CA MET A 49 -15.68 6.35 -12.00
C MET A 49 -16.91 7.12 -12.48
N GLU A 50 -18.10 6.64 -12.12
CA GLU A 50 -19.37 7.28 -12.42
C GLU A 50 -19.56 8.62 -11.70
N ASP A 51 -18.87 8.85 -10.58
CA ASP A 51 -18.88 10.14 -9.88
C ASP A 51 -18.04 11.19 -10.60
N TYR A 52 -17.02 10.77 -11.37
CA TYR A 52 -16.13 11.67 -12.12
C TYR A 52 -16.58 11.88 -13.57
N TYR A 53 -17.08 10.83 -14.23
CA TYR A 53 -17.41 10.81 -15.66
C TYR A 53 -18.90 10.53 -15.94
N GLY A 54 -19.72 10.52 -14.90
CA GLY A 54 -21.16 10.33 -14.97
C GLY A 54 -21.63 8.87 -15.09
N GLN A 55 -22.93 8.69 -14.91
CA GLN A 55 -23.59 7.37 -14.81
C GLN A 55 -23.48 6.50 -16.08
N MET A 56 -23.11 7.08 -17.22
CA MET A 56 -22.91 6.33 -18.46
C MET A 56 -21.45 5.92 -18.68
N PHE A 57 -20.53 6.17 -17.75
CA PHE A 57 -19.13 5.75 -17.88
C PHE A 57 -19.03 4.23 -18.14
N PRO A 58 -18.15 3.76 -19.06
CA PRO A 58 -17.25 4.53 -19.92
C PRO A 58 -17.87 4.93 -21.29
N MET A 59 -19.18 4.75 -21.49
CA MET A 59 -19.90 5.04 -22.74
C MET A 59 -20.39 6.49 -22.87
N GLY A 60 -20.38 7.26 -21.78
CA GLY A 60 -20.75 8.67 -21.78
C GLY A 60 -19.70 9.56 -22.47
N ASN A 61 -20.12 10.76 -22.90
CA ASN A 61 -19.17 11.75 -23.41
C ASN A 61 -18.36 12.36 -22.25
N ILE A 62 -17.08 11.99 -22.14
CA ILE A 62 -16.18 12.48 -21.09
C ILE A 62 -15.96 14.01 -21.14
N ASP A 63 -16.13 14.65 -22.30
CA ASP A 63 -15.97 16.11 -22.46
C ASP A 63 -17.02 16.90 -21.68
N ASN A 64 -18.13 16.26 -21.27
CA ASN A 64 -19.14 16.87 -20.42
C ASN A 64 -18.68 17.05 -18.95
N TYR A 65 -17.54 16.48 -18.58
CA TYR A 65 -17.01 16.47 -17.22
C TYR A 65 -15.66 17.19 -17.14
N PRO A 66 -15.64 18.52 -17.26
CA PRO A 66 -14.40 19.29 -17.23
C PRO A 66 -13.67 19.09 -15.90
N GLY A 67 -12.38 18.76 -16.00
CA GLY A 67 -11.53 18.54 -14.82
C GLY A 67 -11.65 17.16 -14.17
N ALA A 68 -12.46 16.25 -14.69
CA ALA A 68 -12.67 14.91 -14.11
C ALA A 68 -11.37 14.15 -13.83
N VAL A 69 -10.41 14.19 -14.77
CA VAL A 69 -9.09 13.56 -14.58
C VAL A 69 -8.36 14.16 -13.37
N GLY A 70 -8.36 15.49 -13.24
CA GLY A 70 -7.70 16.20 -12.13
C GLY A 70 -8.34 15.88 -10.77
N ILE A 71 -9.67 15.74 -10.75
CA ILE A 71 -10.42 15.33 -9.54
C ILE A 71 -10.06 13.88 -9.21
N PHE A 72 -10.15 12.97 -10.18
CA PHE A 72 -9.83 11.55 -10.00
C PHE A 72 -8.40 11.34 -9.46
N ILE A 73 -7.39 11.93 -10.08
CA ILE A 73 -5.99 11.77 -9.61
C ILE A 73 -5.76 12.38 -8.23
N SER A 74 -6.60 13.33 -7.80
CA SER A 74 -6.53 13.91 -6.45
C SER A 74 -7.20 13.03 -5.40
N GLU A 75 -8.18 12.19 -5.80
CA GLU A 75 -8.98 11.37 -4.90
C GLU A 75 -8.65 9.88 -4.90
N VAL A 76 -8.02 9.37 -5.97
CA VAL A 76 -7.73 7.94 -6.15
C VAL A 76 -7.04 7.35 -4.92
N PHE A 77 -6.17 8.11 -4.26
CA PHE A 77 -5.45 7.69 -3.06
C PHE A 77 -6.36 7.43 -1.85
N PHE A 78 -7.48 8.15 -1.71
CA PHE A 78 -8.46 7.83 -0.66
C PHE A 78 -9.04 6.44 -0.88
N TRP A 79 -9.33 6.07 -2.13
CA TRP A 79 -9.82 4.75 -2.49
C TRP A 79 -8.74 3.68 -2.31
N THR A 80 -7.49 4.01 -2.65
CA THR A 80 -6.35 3.09 -2.56
C THR A 80 -6.04 2.66 -1.12
N TYR A 81 -6.10 3.57 -0.14
CA TYR A 81 -5.88 3.22 1.27
C TYR A 81 -7.15 2.74 2.00
N ARG A 82 -8.33 2.90 1.39
CA ARG A 82 -9.63 2.58 2.01
C ARG A 82 -9.71 1.14 2.56
N PRO A 83 -9.22 0.10 1.88
CA PRO A 83 -9.24 -1.26 2.43
C PRO A 83 -8.49 -1.38 3.75
N LEU A 84 -7.31 -0.76 3.87
CA LEU A 84 -6.53 -0.78 5.11
C LEU A 84 -7.27 -0.10 6.27
N ILE A 85 -7.97 1.00 5.99
CA ILE A 85 -8.81 1.70 6.98
C ILE A 85 -9.91 0.76 7.49
N PHE A 86 -10.63 0.09 6.57
CA PHE A 86 -11.65 -0.88 6.96
C PHE A 86 -11.07 -2.04 7.77
N MET A 87 -9.98 -2.65 7.31
CA MET A 87 -9.37 -3.80 8.00
C MET A 87 -8.87 -3.42 9.40
N THR A 88 -8.31 -2.21 9.54
CA THR A 88 -7.80 -1.68 10.82
C THR A 88 -8.95 -1.45 11.80
N TRP A 89 -9.91 -0.59 11.45
CA TRP A 89 -11.04 -0.30 12.35
C TRP A 89 -11.96 -1.50 12.56
N GLY A 90 -12.03 -2.40 11.58
CA GLY A 90 -12.75 -3.67 11.67
C GLY A 90 -12.12 -4.69 12.60
N GLY A 91 -10.92 -4.44 13.12
CA GLY A 91 -10.18 -5.38 13.96
C GLY A 91 -9.73 -6.63 13.20
N VAL A 92 -9.59 -6.58 11.87
CA VAL A 92 -9.09 -7.72 11.09
C VAL A 92 -7.66 -8.05 11.52
N PHE A 93 -6.80 -7.04 11.65
CA PHE A 93 -5.43 -7.25 12.15
C PHE A 93 -5.39 -7.62 13.64
N GLU A 94 -6.41 -7.28 14.43
CA GLU A 94 -6.52 -7.74 15.81
C GLU A 94 -6.78 -9.26 15.85
N ARG A 95 -7.75 -9.73 15.07
CA ARG A 95 -8.11 -11.16 15.00
C ARG A 95 -7.02 -12.00 14.32
N PHE A 96 -6.34 -11.42 13.31
CA PHE A 96 -5.33 -12.08 12.50
C PHE A 96 -3.98 -11.32 12.58
N PRO A 97 -3.26 -11.41 13.71
CA PRO A 97 -2.09 -10.59 13.98
C PRO A 97 -0.89 -10.87 13.06
N ARG A 98 -0.83 -12.02 12.39
CA ARG A 98 0.21 -12.35 11.40
C ARG A 98 -0.22 -12.07 9.96
N LEU A 99 -1.49 -11.71 9.70
CA LEU A 99 -1.94 -11.36 8.36
C LEU A 99 -1.13 -10.17 7.83
N LYS A 100 -0.69 -10.27 6.58
CA LYS A 100 0.05 -9.22 5.89
C LYS A 100 -0.80 -8.61 4.79
N ALA A 101 -0.80 -7.29 4.70
CA ALA A 101 -1.46 -6.56 3.63
C ALA A 101 -0.51 -5.57 2.97
N SER A 102 -0.56 -5.45 1.65
CA SER A 102 0.18 -4.43 0.91
C SER A 102 -0.76 -3.58 0.08
N VAL A 103 -0.40 -2.31 -0.06
CA VAL A 103 -1.02 -1.42 -1.04
C VAL A 103 0.09 -1.02 -2.00
N THR A 104 -0.11 -1.24 -3.29
CA THR A 104 0.89 -1.00 -4.35
C THR A 104 0.40 0.03 -5.34
N GLU A 105 1.34 0.57 -6.13
CA GLU A 105 1.10 1.72 -7.01
C GLU A 105 0.78 2.99 -6.23
N THR A 106 1.43 3.13 -5.06
CA THR A 106 1.24 4.25 -4.14
C THR A 106 2.60 4.83 -3.74
N GLY A 107 3.09 5.81 -4.49
CA GLY A 107 4.29 6.56 -4.14
C GLY A 107 3.94 7.95 -3.64
N GLN A 108 3.40 8.08 -2.42
CA GLN A 108 3.06 9.39 -1.85
C GLN A 108 3.18 9.42 -0.32
N GLY A 109 4.38 9.72 0.13
CA GLY A 109 4.69 10.06 1.50
C GLY A 109 3.94 11.29 2.03
N PHE A 110 3.33 12.11 1.18
CA PHE A 110 2.59 13.27 1.68
C PHE A 110 1.23 12.91 2.30
N LEU A 111 0.57 11.82 1.90
CA LEU A 111 -0.80 11.53 2.34
C LEU A 111 -0.86 10.47 3.45
N LEU A 112 -0.02 9.44 3.37
CA LEU A 112 -0.09 8.32 4.30
C LEU A 112 0.27 8.70 5.75
N PRO A 113 1.36 9.45 6.05
CA PRO A 113 1.65 9.89 7.42
C PRO A 113 0.54 10.76 8.05
N PRO A 114 0.01 11.82 7.41
CA PRO A 114 -1.08 12.57 8.01
C PRO A 114 -2.36 11.74 8.13
N MET A 115 -2.63 10.80 7.22
CA MET A 115 -3.75 9.86 7.37
C MET A 115 -3.57 9.00 8.62
N LEU A 116 -2.42 8.37 8.83
CA LEU A 116 -2.14 7.59 10.04
C LEU A 116 -2.26 8.43 11.32
N LYS A 117 -1.73 9.66 11.32
CA LYS A 117 -1.89 10.62 12.42
C LYS A 117 -3.36 10.93 12.71
N MET A 118 -4.19 11.08 11.66
CA MET A 118 -5.63 11.28 11.80
C MET A 118 -6.31 10.04 12.39
N LEU A 119 -5.96 8.83 11.95
CA LEU A 119 -6.53 7.59 12.50
C LEU A 119 -6.15 7.41 13.98
N ASP A 120 -4.89 7.66 14.34
CA ASP A 120 -4.43 7.61 15.72
C ASP A 120 -5.12 8.66 16.59
N HIS A 121 -5.34 9.87 16.06
CA HIS A 121 -6.11 10.90 16.77
C HIS A 121 -7.52 10.39 17.09
N HIS A 122 -8.23 9.78 16.12
CA HIS A 122 -9.54 9.18 16.39
C HIS A 122 -9.48 8.00 17.39
N TYR A 123 -8.38 7.25 17.42
CA TYR A 123 -8.21 6.13 18.36
C TYR A 123 -7.99 6.61 19.79
N HIS A 124 -7.18 7.66 19.98
CA HIS A 124 -6.80 8.18 21.30
C HIS A 124 -7.79 9.21 21.85
N ASP A 125 -8.35 10.07 21.01
CA ASP A 125 -9.26 11.14 21.41
C ASP A 125 -10.73 10.72 21.27
N THR A 126 -11.25 10.14 22.34
CA THR A 126 -12.63 9.65 22.39
C THR A 126 -13.66 10.76 22.63
N HIS A 127 -13.24 11.99 22.94
CA HIS A 127 -14.19 13.05 23.26
C HIS A 127 -14.94 13.53 22.01
N PHE A 128 -14.21 13.75 20.92
CA PHE A 128 -14.78 14.22 19.65
C PHE A 128 -15.77 13.22 19.02
N SER A 129 -15.64 11.95 19.34
CA SER A 129 -16.41 10.85 18.78
C SER A 129 -17.41 10.22 19.76
N ALA A 130 -17.48 10.71 21.00
CA ALA A 130 -18.30 10.10 22.07
C ALA A 130 -19.78 9.91 21.69
N LYS A 131 -20.32 10.77 20.81
CA LYS A 131 -21.71 10.68 20.33
C LYS A 131 -21.93 9.60 19.26
N LEU A 132 -20.87 9.09 18.65
CA LEU A 132 -20.92 8.12 17.54
C LEU A 132 -20.93 6.66 18.02
N GLY A 133 -20.74 6.43 19.32
CA GLY A 133 -20.69 5.09 19.93
C GLY A 133 -19.27 4.53 20.02
N ASP A 134 -19.17 3.25 20.33
CA ASP A 134 -17.90 2.55 20.45
C ASP A 134 -17.44 2.00 19.11
N TYR A 135 -16.22 2.37 18.73
CA TYR A 135 -15.54 1.92 17.52
C TYR A 135 -14.08 1.50 17.79
N ARG A 136 -13.68 1.40 19.07
CA ARG A 136 -12.27 1.14 19.44
C ARG A 136 -12.03 0.07 20.50
N THR A 137 -13.01 -0.29 21.33
CA THR A 137 -12.71 -1.19 22.48
C THR A 137 -12.28 -2.60 22.06
N HIS A 138 -12.62 -3.01 20.85
CA HIS A 138 -12.17 -4.26 20.24
C HIS A 138 -10.77 -4.18 19.63
N LEU A 139 -10.07 -3.05 19.76
CA LEU A 139 -8.72 -2.83 19.27
C LEU A 139 -7.77 -2.67 20.46
N SER A 140 -6.64 -3.36 20.43
CA SER A 140 -5.60 -3.31 21.46
C SER A 140 -4.43 -2.39 21.12
N MET A 141 -4.26 -2.05 19.84
CA MET A 141 -3.16 -1.24 19.32
C MET A 141 -3.68 -0.01 18.56
N SER A 142 -2.83 1.00 18.40
CA SER A 142 -3.15 2.15 17.55
C SER A 142 -3.20 1.75 16.06
N PRO A 143 -3.94 2.47 15.21
CA PRO A 143 -3.87 2.30 13.76
C PRO A 143 -2.46 2.31 13.19
N THR A 144 -1.58 3.21 13.63
CA THR A 144 -0.16 3.21 13.22
C THR A 144 0.58 1.94 13.64
N ASP A 145 0.33 1.44 14.84
CA ASP A 145 0.99 0.21 15.31
C ASP A 145 0.51 -1.03 14.55
N TYR A 146 -0.78 -1.11 14.22
CA TYR A 146 -1.28 -2.15 13.29
C TYR A 146 -0.64 -2.01 11.92
N PHE A 147 -0.56 -0.81 11.37
CA PHE A 147 0.09 -0.56 10.08
C PHE A 147 1.54 -1.04 10.09
N LYS A 148 2.34 -0.68 11.09
CA LYS A 148 3.74 -1.11 11.21
C LYS A 148 3.88 -2.62 11.37
N ARG A 149 2.94 -3.28 12.08
CA ARG A 149 2.99 -4.73 12.28
C ARG A 149 2.53 -5.51 11.05
N ASN A 150 1.49 -5.06 10.35
CA ASN A 150 0.75 -5.86 9.38
C ASN A 150 0.89 -5.38 7.94
N CYS A 151 1.23 -4.12 7.70
CA CYS A 151 1.11 -3.51 6.39
C CYS A 151 2.48 -3.14 5.78
N ALA A 152 2.50 -3.03 4.46
CA ALA A 152 3.60 -2.42 3.71
C ALA A 152 3.07 -1.71 2.45
N ILE A 153 3.90 -0.86 1.87
CA ILE A 153 3.58 -0.01 0.73
C ILE A 153 4.51 -0.36 -0.43
N GLY A 154 3.93 -0.77 -1.55
CA GLY A 154 4.57 -0.81 -2.86
C GLY A 154 4.59 0.58 -3.47
N ALA A 155 5.62 1.34 -3.15
CA ALA A 155 5.82 2.68 -3.64
C ALA A 155 6.40 2.65 -5.05
N SER A 156 5.49 2.56 -6.02
CA SER A 156 5.76 2.77 -7.43
C SER A 156 6.28 4.17 -7.67
N CYS A 157 7.32 4.29 -8.50
CA CYS A 157 7.84 5.58 -8.95
C CYS A 157 8.23 6.52 -7.79
N MET A 158 8.79 5.94 -6.73
CA MET A 158 9.05 6.61 -5.46
C MET A 158 9.86 7.91 -5.67
N PRO A 159 9.26 9.09 -5.45
CA PRO A 159 9.99 10.36 -5.53
C PRO A 159 10.91 10.50 -4.31
N ARG A 160 11.91 11.38 -4.41
CA ARG A 160 12.84 11.68 -3.30
C ARG A 160 12.13 12.02 -1.98
N THR A 161 11.02 12.75 -2.05
CA THR A 161 10.23 13.15 -0.88
C THR A 161 9.70 11.97 -0.07
N ASP A 162 9.46 10.83 -0.71
CA ASP A 162 9.00 9.62 -0.02
C ASP A 162 10.16 8.94 0.72
N VAL A 163 11.36 8.96 0.12
CA VAL A 163 12.59 8.47 0.76
C VAL A 163 12.99 9.35 1.95
N GLU A 164 12.78 10.66 1.85
CA GLU A 164 13.07 11.61 2.94
C GLU A 164 12.29 11.29 4.22
N ILE A 165 11.03 10.86 4.08
CA ILE A 165 10.16 10.57 5.22
C ILE A 165 10.12 9.09 5.61
N ARG A 166 11.02 8.26 5.08
CA ARG A 166 11.00 6.80 5.28
C ARG A 166 10.89 6.36 6.75
N HIS A 167 11.47 7.10 7.68
CA HIS A 167 11.39 6.78 9.10
C HIS A 167 10.08 7.25 9.77
N GLU A 168 9.36 8.22 9.19
CA GLU A 168 8.02 8.59 9.67
C GLU A 168 7.01 7.48 9.38
N LEU A 169 7.10 6.87 8.19
CA LEU A 169 6.27 5.72 7.80
C LEU A 169 6.74 4.42 8.45
N GLY A 170 8.05 4.27 8.59
CA GLY A 170 8.72 3.03 8.97
C GLY A 170 9.51 2.48 7.78
N LEU A 171 10.83 2.36 7.94
CA LEU A 171 11.73 1.95 6.87
C LEU A 171 11.32 0.58 6.30
N GLU A 172 10.91 -0.35 7.17
CA GLU A 172 10.53 -1.72 6.79
C GLU A 172 9.21 -1.80 6.02
N GLN A 173 8.38 -0.76 6.09
CA GLN A 173 7.07 -0.70 5.43
C GLN A 173 7.19 -0.20 3.99
N LEU A 174 8.35 0.29 3.55
CA LEU A 174 8.54 0.83 2.20
C LEU A 174 9.20 -0.19 1.28
N MET A 175 8.56 -0.46 0.14
CA MET A 175 9.05 -1.34 -0.91
C MET A 175 8.98 -0.58 -2.23
N TRP A 176 10.11 -0.41 -2.91
CA TRP A 176 10.13 0.25 -4.21
C TRP A 176 9.51 -0.62 -5.31
N GLY A 177 8.84 0.01 -6.27
CA GLY A 177 8.34 -0.62 -7.49
C GLY A 177 8.58 0.25 -8.72
N SER A 178 8.80 -0.37 -9.88
CA SER A 178 8.99 0.34 -11.16
C SER A 178 7.70 0.67 -11.90
N ASP A 179 6.62 -0.05 -11.58
CA ASP A 179 5.33 -0.01 -12.28
C ASP A 179 5.41 -0.27 -13.79
N TYR A 180 6.36 -1.09 -14.21
CA TYR A 180 6.49 -1.47 -15.62
C TYR A 180 5.25 -2.27 -16.09
N PRO A 181 4.70 -2.00 -17.30
CA PRO A 181 5.18 -1.08 -18.34
C PRO A 181 4.42 0.25 -18.40
N HIS A 182 3.80 0.68 -17.31
CA HIS A 182 2.91 1.83 -17.33
C HIS A 182 3.64 3.14 -17.68
N PRO A 183 2.97 4.09 -18.36
CA PRO A 183 3.56 5.40 -18.70
C PRO A 183 3.98 6.24 -17.49
N GLU A 184 3.26 6.10 -16.37
CA GLU A 184 3.58 6.71 -15.08
C GLU A 184 4.77 6.02 -14.39
N GLY A 185 5.11 4.81 -14.82
CA GLY A 185 6.24 4.00 -14.39
C GLY A 185 7.61 4.64 -14.60
N THR A 186 8.66 4.01 -14.06
CA THR A 186 10.03 4.53 -14.21
C THR A 186 10.72 4.07 -15.49
N TRP A 187 10.10 3.21 -16.31
CA TRP A 187 10.72 2.74 -17.56
C TRP A 187 10.52 3.76 -18.70
N PRO A 188 11.53 4.05 -19.55
CA PRO A 188 12.86 3.45 -19.64
C PRO A 188 13.96 4.18 -18.86
N HIS A 189 13.59 5.11 -17.97
CA HIS A 189 14.53 5.99 -17.26
C HIS A 189 14.86 5.54 -15.83
N THR A 190 14.64 4.25 -15.52
CA THR A 190 14.62 3.74 -14.14
C THR A 190 15.93 4.01 -13.38
N ALA A 191 17.08 3.85 -14.04
CA ALA A 191 18.37 4.15 -13.42
C ALA A 191 18.51 5.63 -13.03
N LYS A 192 18.00 6.55 -13.85
CA LYS A 192 18.02 7.98 -13.56
C LYS A 192 17.09 8.30 -12.39
N ASP A 193 15.87 7.77 -12.40
CA ASP A 193 14.88 8.04 -11.35
C ASP A 193 15.33 7.51 -9.99
N LEU A 194 15.91 6.30 -9.98
CA LEU A 194 16.55 5.71 -8.81
C LEU A 194 17.70 6.59 -8.28
N LYS A 195 18.56 7.11 -9.16
CA LYS A 195 19.62 8.03 -8.75
C LYS A 195 19.07 9.31 -8.13
N ASP A 196 18.09 9.94 -8.77
CA ASP A 196 17.50 11.19 -8.29
C ASP A 196 16.79 11.01 -6.94
N ALA A 197 16.12 9.87 -6.73
CA ALA A 197 15.43 9.57 -5.50
C ALA A 197 16.37 9.21 -4.34
N PHE A 198 17.43 8.43 -4.57
CA PHE A 198 18.21 7.77 -3.51
C PHE A 198 19.62 8.33 -3.30
N THR A 199 20.12 9.25 -4.14
CA THR A 199 21.46 9.85 -3.93
C THR A 199 21.57 10.54 -2.56
N GLY A 200 22.60 10.18 -1.80
CA GLY A 200 22.92 10.76 -0.50
C GLY A 200 22.20 10.13 0.70
N PHE A 201 21.41 9.07 0.50
CA PHE A 201 20.83 8.28 1.59
C PHE A 201 21.78 7.14 2.04
N PRO A 202 21.67 6.65 3.30
CA PRO A 202 22.48 5.53 3.78
C PRO A 202 22.29 4.27 2.93
N GLU A 203 23.39 3.57 2.59
CA GLU A 203 23.34 2.38 1.74
C GLU A 203 22.37 1.30 2.25
N ASP A 204 22.33 1.08 3.57
CA ASP A 204 21.48 0.06 4.17
C ASP A 204 19.99 0.40 4.03
N ASP A 205 19.63 1.70 4.09
CA ASP A 205 18.26 2.16 3.88
C ASP A 205 17.84 1.96 2.41
N VAL A 206 18.74 2.30 1.47
CA VAL A 206 18.51 2.11 0.02
C VAL A 206 18.34 0.61 -0.28
N ALA A 207 19.22 -0.24 0.22
CA ALA A 207 19.14 -1.69 0.02
C ALA A 207 17.87 -2.29 0.63
N ALA A 208 17.44 -1.80 1.79
CA ALA A 208 16.18 -2.20 2.40
C ALA A 208 14.99 -1.86 1.50
N ILE A 209 14.89 -0.61 1.03
CA ILE A 209 13.75 -0.13 0.24
C ILE A 209 13.71 -0.78 -1.16
N LEU A 210 14.85 -0.94 -1.83
CA LEU A 210 14.91 -1.44 -3.21
C LEU A 210 14.66 -2.95 -3.35
N GLY A 211 14.74 -3.73 -2.27
CA GLY A 211 14.45 -5.16 -2.36
C GLY A 211 14.44 -5.90 -1.03
N GLY A 212 15.24 -5.48 -0.05
CA GLY A 212 15.35 -6.19 1.23
C GLY A 212 14.02 -6.29 1.98
N ASN A 213 13.23 -5.22 1.98
CA ASN A 213 11.92 -5.19 2.64
C ASN A 213 10.91 -6.08 1.92
N ALA A 214 10.82 -6.01 0.60
CA ALA A 214 9.93 -6.87 -0.18
C ALA A 214 10.27 -8.35 0.01
N GLY A 215 11.56 -8.69 -0.02
CA GLY A 215 12.03 -10.04 0.23
C GLY A 215 11.60 -10.60 1.59
N LYS A 216 11.71 -9.80 2.65
CA LYS A 216 11.24 -10.17 4.00
C LYS A 216 9.71 -10.23 4.08
N PHE A 217 9.02 -9.24 3.52
CA PHE A 217 7.56 -9.09 3.64
C PHE A 217 6.79 -10.19 2.93
N TYR A 218 7.25 -10.59 1.74
CA TYR A 218 6.68 -11.67 0.94
C TYR A 218 7.33 -13.04 1.21
N ASN A 219 8.26 -13.12 2.16
CA ASN A 219 8.97 -14.36 2.54
C ASN A 219 9.65 -15.08 1.37
N PHE A 220 10.37 -14.31 0.55
CA PHE A 220 11.15 -14.87 -0.55
C PHE A 220 12.45 -15.53 -0.07
N ASP A 221 12.90 -16.54 -0.83
CA ASP A 221 14.25 -17.09 -0.67
C ASP A 221 15.27 -16.05 -1.14
N MET A 222 15.80 -15.29 -0.18
CA MET A 222 16.78 -14.24 -0.46
C MET A 222 18.06 -14.79 -1.10
N ALA A 223 18.47 -16.02 -0.81
CA ALA A 223 19.65 -16.59 -1.45
C ALA A 223 19.42 -16.85 -2.96
N ALA A 224 18.18 -17.13 -3.36
CA ALA A 224 17.80 -17.22 -4.77
C ALA A 224 17.66 -15.84 -5.42
N VAL A 225 17.02 -14.89 -4.73
CA VAL A 225 16.84 -13.50 -5.20
C VAL A 225 18.20 -12.82 -5.40
N ASP A 226 19.13 -12.95 -4.44
CA ASP A 226 20.45 -12.33 -4.49
C ASP A 226 21.28 -12.80 -5.69
N LYS A 227 21.11 -14.05 -6.14
CA LYS A 227 21.76 -14.56 -7.36
C LYS A 227 21.27 -13.82 -8.61
N VAL A 228 19.96 -13.62 -8.72
CA VAL A 228 19.36 -12.88 -9.84
C VAL A 228 19.75 -11.41 -9.75
N ALA A 229 19.68 -10.80 -8.56
CA ALA A 229 20.06 -9.41 -8.34
C ALA A 229 21.54 -9.15 -8.68
N ALA A 230 22.44 -10.11 -8.46
CA ALA A 230 23.83 -10.00 -8.88
C ALA A 230 24.02 -9.96 -10.41
N GLU A 231 23.07 -10.51 -11.18
CA GLU A 231 23.10 -10.51 -12.65
C GLU A 231 22.44 -9.26 -13.25
N VAL A 232 21.32 -8.80 -12.70
CA VAL A 232 20.47 -7.76 -13.33
C VAL A 232 20.14 -6.57 -12.43
N GLY A 233 20.49 -6.62 -11.15
CA GLY A 233 20.21 -5.55 -10.19
C GLY A 233 21.12 -4.33 -10.38
N PRO A 234 20.70 -3.14 -9.88
CA PRO A 234 21.54 -1.96 -9.91
C PRO A 234 22.77 -2.17 -9.02
N LEU A 235 23.91 -1.64 -9.45
CA LEU A 235 25.14 -1.67 -8.66
C LEU A 235 25.07 -0.59 -7.58
N LYS A 236 25.71 -0.84 -6.44
CA LYS A 236 25.85 0.18 -5.39
C LYS A 236 26.44 1.50 -5.93
N SER A 237 27.37 1.41 -6.87
CA SER A 237 28.00 2.56 -7.53
C SER A 237 27.02 3.44 -8.31
N ASP A 238 25.82 2.97 -8.61
CA ASP A 238 24.82 3.73 -9.36
C ASP A 238 24.18 4.84 -8.51
N PHE A 239 24.32 4.74 -7.18
CA PHE A 239 23.71 5.62 -6.18
C PHE A 239 24.73 6.54 -5.45
N VAL A 240 26.02 6.45 -5.80
CA VAL A 240 27.14 7.22 -5.20
C VAL A 240 27.49 8.45 -6.05
#